data_AF-B0DTK4-F1
#
_entry.id   AF-B0DTK4-F1
#
_cell.length_a   1.000
_cell.length_b   1.000
_cell.length_c   1.000
_cell.angle_alpha   90.00
_cell.angle_beta   90.00
_cell.angle_gamma   90.00
#
_symmetry.space_group_name_H-M   'P 1'
#
loop_
_entity.id
_entity.type
_entity.pdbx_description
1 polymer ?
#
loop_
_entity_poly.entity_id
_entity_poly.type
_entity_poly.pdbx_seq_one_letter_code
_entity_poly.pdbx_strand_id
1 'polypeptide(L)' 'MVSSRSGADPLVHYGRHFGRTVHALCNIHAIINNRILRLGELVDRPEESFSAEERHEHKIFLTLLESVPGLEE' A
#
# COMPACT_ATOMS: atom_id res chain seq x y z
N MET A 1 -21.74 42.20 1.68
CA MET A 1 -22.02 40.78 1.48
C MET A 1 -20.71 40.11 1.08
N VAL A 2 -19.90 39.68 2.06
CA VAL A 2 -18.65 38.96 1.81
C VAL A 2 -19.04 37.51 1.50
N SER A 3 -18.88 37.13 0.23
CA SER A 3 -18.97 35.73 -0.18
C SER A 3 -17.59 35.12 0.06
N SER A 4 -17.41 34.49 1.22
CA SER A 4 -16.23 33.67 1.51
C SER A 4 -16.25 32.48 0.55
N ARG A 5 -15.44 32.55 -0.52
CA ARG A 5 -15.10 31.35 -1.28
C ARG A 5 -14.23 30.49 -0.37
N SER A 6 -14.82 29.42 0.16
CA SER A 6 -14.13 28.34 0.86
C SER A 6 -13.19 27.64 -0.12
N GLY A 7 -12.07 28.27 -0.44
CA GLY A 7 -10.97 27.66 -1.17
C GLY A 7 -10.27 26.71 -0.21
N ALA A 8 -10.42 25.41 -0.42
CA ALA A 8 -9.68 24.41 0.33
C ALA A 8 -8.18 24.76 0.28
N ASP A 9 -7.49 24.60 1.41
CA ASP A 9 -6.05 24.81 1.52
C ASP A 9 -5.34 24.09 0.34
N PRO A 10 -4.50 24.78 -0.44
CA PRO A 10 -3.80 24.19 -1.57
C PRO A 10 -3.07 22.90 -1.21
N LEU A 11 -2.48 22.80 -0.01
CA LEU A 11 -1.82 21.60 0.49
C LEU A 11 -2.80 20.44 0.70
N VAL A 12 -4.01 20.73 1.20
CA VAL A 12 -5.08 19.74 1.34
C VAL A 12 -5.58 19.27 -0.03
N HIS A 13 -5.67 20.17 -1.00
CA HIS A 13 -6.05 19.85 -2.37
C HIS A 13 -4.99 19.00 -3.08
N TYR A 14 -3.71 19.37 -3.00
CA TYR A 14 -2.60 18.59 -3.54
C TYR A 14 -2.49 17.22 -2.88
N GLY A 15 -2.58 17.15 -1.55
CA GLY A 15 -2.55 15.89 -0.81
C GLY A 15 -3.71 14.97 -1.18
N ARG A 16 -4.92 15.51 -1.39
CA ARG A 16 -6.09 14.74 -1.85
C ARG A 16 -5.91 14.19 -3.26
N HIS A 17 -5.38 14.99 -4.19
CA HIS A 17 -5.14 14.51 -5.56
C HIS A 17 -4.02 13.49 -5.61
N PHE A 18 -2.91 13.72 -4.91
CA PHE A 18 -1.82 12.75 -4.77
C PHE A 18 -2.32 11.44 -4.15
N GLY A 19 -3.04 11.51 -3.04
CA GLY A 19 -3.61 10.34 -2.38
C GLY A 19 -4.58 9.56 -3.28
N ARG A 20 -5.43 10.25 -4.06
CA ARG A 20 -6.34 9.58 -5.02
C ARG A 20 -5.59 8.93 -6.18
N THR A 21 -4.54 9.56 -6.70
CA THR A 21 -3.71 9.01 -7.78
C THR A 21 -2.94 7.78 -7.30
N VAL A 22 -2.30 7.85 -6.12
CA VAL A 22 -1.63 6.71 -5.50
C VAL A 22 -2.63 5.60 -5.21
N HIS A 23 -3.80 5.90 -4.66
CA HIS A 23 -4.83 4.89 -4.39
C HIS A 23 -5.37 4.22 -5.67
N ALA A 24 -5.49 4.96 -6.78
CA ALA A 24 -5.94 4.41 -8.05
C ALA A 24 -4.86 3.58 -8.76
N LEU A 25 -3.60 3.96 -8.65
CA LEU A 25 -2.46 3.26 -9.28
C LEU A 25 -1.95 2.09 -8.43
N CYS A 26 -2.02 2.22 -7.10
CA CYS A 26 -1.68 1.21 -6.13
C CYS A 26 -2.98 0.73 -5.50
N ASN A 27 -3.65 -0.23 -6.15
CA ASN A 27 -4.68 -0.99 -5.47
C ASN A 27 -4.00 -1.82 -4.37
N ILE A 28 -3.85 -1.22 -3.19
CA ILE A 28 -3.19 -1.82 -2.02
C ILE A 28 -3.83 -3.17 -1.70
N HIS A 29 -5.15 -3.31 -1.86
CA HIS A 29 -5.85 -4.59 -1.69
C HIS A 29 -5.37 -5.63 -2.71
N ALA A 30 -5.18 -5.26 -3.98
CA ALA A 30 -4.64 -6.17 -4.98
C ALA A 30 -3.18 -6.55 -4.69
N ILE A 31 -2.35 -5.57 -4.28
CA ILE A 31 -0.94 -5.82 -3.92
C ILE A 31 -0.86 -6.81 -2.74
N ILE A 32 -1.67 -6.59 -1.70
CA ILE A 32 -1.70 -7.43 -0.52
C ILE A 32 -2.27 -8.81 -0.84
N ASN A 33 -3.43 -8.90 -1.50
CA ASN A 33 -4.05 -10.18 -1.85
C ASN A 33 -3.16 -11.03 -2.76
N ASN A 34 -2.57 -10.44 -3.80
CA ASN A 34 -1.67 -11.16 -4.70
C ASN A 34 -0.44 -11.68 -3.96
N ARG A 35 0.03 -10.95 -2.95
CA ARG A 35 1.21 -11.35 -2.18
C ARG A 35 0.89 -12.34 -1.07
N ILE A 36 -0.29 -12.30 -0.46
CA ILE A 36 -0.80 -13.35 0.44
C ILE A 36 -0.92 -14.68 -0.33
N LEU A 37 -1.51 -14.66 -1.52
CA LEU A 37 -1.61 -15.84 -2.38
C LEU A 37 -0.21 -16.42 -2.69
N ARG A 38 0.72 -15.54 -3.09
CA ARG A 38 2.12 -15.95 -3.34
C ARG A 38 2.82 -16.48 -2.09
N LEU A 39 2.52 -15.95 -0.89
CA LEU A 39 3.06 -16.48 0.36
C LEU A 39 2.54 -17.90 0.65
N GLY A 40 1.28 -18.17 0.35
CA GLY A 40 0.72 -19.53 0.43
C GLY A 40 1.43 -20.51 -0.50
N GLU A 41 1.73 -20.10 -1.75
CA GLU A 41 2.50 -20.91 -2.71
C GLU A 41 3.96 -21.14 -2.28
N LEU A 42 4.52 -20.22 -1.50
CA LEU A 42 5.91 -20.25 -1.04
C LEU A 42 6.07 -20.81 0.38
N VAL A 43 5.01 -21.30 1.02
CA VAL A 43 5.04 -21.73 2.44
C VAL A 43 6.08 -22.82 2.71
N ASP A 44 6.35 -23.67 1.72
CA ASP A 44 7.33 -24.76 1.80
C ASP A 44 8.76 -24.31 1.43
N ARG A 45 8.94 -23.06 0.97
CA ARG A 45 10.25 -22.48 0.67
C ARG A 45 10.73 -21.66 1.86
N PRO A 46 11.90 -22.00 2.45
CA PRO A 46 12.47 -21.19 3.52
C PRO A 46 12.84 -19.80 2.99
N GLU A 47 12.69 -18.76 3.80
CA GLU A 47 12.98 -17.37 3.41
C GLU A 47 14.45 -17.20 3.00
N GLU A 48 15.38 -18.00 3.52
CA GLU A 48 16.78 -17.98 3.10
C GLU A 48 16.98 -18.41 1.63
N SER A 49 16.00 -19.10 1.04
CA SER A 49 15.99 -19.49 -0.38
C SER A 49 15.57 -18.35 -1.31
N PHE A 50 15.18 -17.19 -0.76
CA PHE A 50 14.71 -16.06 -1.56
C PHE A 50 15.88 -15.33 -2.22
N SER A 51 15.66 -14.93 -3.48
CA SER A 51 16.55 -14.01 -4.17
C SER A 51 16.62 -12.66 -3.45
N ALA A 52 17.61 -11.84 -3.77
CA ALA A 52 17.72 -10.49 -3.20
C ALA A 52 16.50 -9.63 -3.51
N GLU A 53 15.93 -9.79 -4.71
CA GLU A 53 14.71 -9.10 -5.15
C GLU A 53 13.49 -9.61 -4.39
N GLU A 54 13.32 -10.93 -4.27
CA GLU A 54 12.21 -11.53 -3.52
C GLU A 54 12.20 -11.07 -2.06
N ARG A 55 13.37 -10.98 -1.41
CA ARG A 55 13.53 -10.45 -0.05
C ARG A 55 13.18 -8.97 0.05
N HIS A 56 13.59 -8.17 -0.93
CA HIS A 56 13.26 -6.75 -0.97
C HIS A 56 11.74 -6.54 -1.06
N GLU A 57 11.09 -7.23 -1.98
CA GLU A 57 9.63 -7.17 -2.12
C GLU A 57 8.91 -7.71 -0.88
N HIS A 58 9.45 -8.75 -0.23
CA HIS A 58 8.84 -9.32 0.97
C HIS A 58 8.80 -8.30 2.11
N LYS A 59 9.89 -7.54 2.30
CA LYS A 59 9.94 -6.43 3.27
C LYS A 59 8.92 -5.34 2.96
N ILE A 60 8.76 -4.97 1.68
CA ILE A 60 7.76 -3.99 1.26
C ILE A 60 6.36 -4.50 1.61
N PHE A 61 6.08 -5.77 1.34
CA PHE A 61 4.80 -6.40 1.69
C PHE A 61 4.53 -6.36 3.19
N LEU A 62 5.48 -6.77 4.03
CA LEU A 62 5.31 -6.72 5.50
C LEU A 62 5.03 -5.30 5.98
N THR A 63 5.78 -4.32 5.47
CA THR A 63 5.55 -2.90 5.78
C THR A 63 4.15 -2.44 5.38
N LEU A 64 3.65 -2.89 4.23
CA LEU A 64 2.31 -2.56 3.76
C LEU A 64 1.22 -3.24 4.60
N LEU A 65 1.45 -4.48 5.02
CA LEU A 65 0.53 -5.23 5.87
C LEU A 65 0.38 -4.55 7.25
N GLU A 66 1.49 -4.19 7.89
CA GLU A 66 1.51 -3.46 9.16
C GLU A 66 0.86 -2.08 9.07
N SER A 67 0.84 -1.46 7.88
CA SER A 67 0.26 -0.12 7.67
C SER A 67 -1.26 -0.09 7.72
N VAL A 68 -1.93 -1.24 7.65
CA VAL A 68 -3.40 -1.37 7.67
C VAL A 68 -3.83 -2.17 8.91
N PRO A 69 -4.28 -1.48 9.98
CA PRO A 69 -4.72 -2.15 11.21
C PRO A 69 -5.87 -3.14 10.93
N GLY A 70 -5.76 -4.36 11.46
CA GLY A 70 -6.79 -5.40 11.33
C GLY A 70 -6.74 -6.21 10.04
N LEU A 71 -5.65 -6.13 9.29
CA LEU A 71 -5.42 -6.95 8.09
C LEU A 71 -4.59 -8.21 8.35
N GLU A 72 -3.87 -8.24 9.47
CA GLU A 72 -3.23 -9.43 10.03
C GLU A 72 -4.28 -10.21 10.84
N GLU A 73 -5.03 -11.09 10.17
CA GLU A 73 -5.86 -12.13 10.80
C GLU A 73 -5.57 -13.51 10.20
#